data_AF-A0A9P1J0W0-F1
#
_entry.id   AF-A0A9P1J0W0-F1
#
_cell.length_a   1.000
_cell.length_b   1.000
_cell.length_c   1.000
_cell.angle_alpha   90.00
_cell.angle_beta   90.00
_cell.angle_gamma   90.00
#
_symmetry.space_group_name_H-M   'P 1'
#
loop_
_entity.id
_entity.type
_entity.pdbx_description
1 polymer ?
#
loop_
_entity_poly.entity_id
_entity_poly.type
_entity_poly.pdbx_seq_one_letter_code
_entity_poly.pdbx_strand_id
1 'polypeptide(L)'
;MWLNIFFLFALIISPSFSYSELEKCDFAESIEVIGCVSPVLDIVTRLDDIGNMTRARAFRINEECKNTSRCLSAIKCTSDQKLDKTMDVLCDAFSYFSTDFFECQKNITRQNPPCIRKIGSQSQHMLSMQTEPEKFCKFTIKASKCFKEEITDICGEQYWTPINTYFSKLSKLGNLPCKLNSV
;
A
#
# COMPACT_ATOMS: atom_id res chain seq x y z
N MET A 1 3.15 3.63 -14.83
CA MET A 1 4.37 3.91 -14.03
C MET A 1 4.09 4.15 -12.54
N TRP A 2 2.92 4.70 -12.16
CA TRP A 2 2.38 4.69 -10.79
C TRP A 2 2.37 3.30 -10.12
N LEU A 3 2.32 2.26 -10.94
CA LEU A 3 2.26 0.85 -10.58
C LEU A 3 3.34 0.45 -9.56
N ASN A 4 4.58 0.93 -9.65
CA ASN A 4 5.67 0.24 -8.97
C ASN A 4 5.75 0.46 -7.45
N ILE A 5 5.39 1.66 -6.98
CA ILE A 5 5.37 1.98 -5.55
C ILE A 5 4.09 1.40 -4.92
N PHE A 6 2.95 1.59 -5.55
CA PHE A 6 1.67 1.03 -5.09
C PHE A 6 1.59 -0.50 -5.19
N PHE A 7 2.28 -1.14 -6.14
CA PHE A 7 2.42 -2.60 -6.16
C PHE A 7 3.17 -3.11 -4.94
N LEU A 8 4.21 -2.40 -4.47
CA LEU A 8 4.85 -2.76 -3.20
C LEU A 8 3.88 -2.64 -2.03
N PHE A 9 3.04 -1.58 -2.00
CA PHE A 9 1.98 -1.44 -0.99
C PHE A 9 0.97 -2.60 -1.05
N ALA A 10 0.42 -2.91 -2.23
CA ALA A 10 -0.52 -4.01 -2.44
C ALA A 10 0.03 -5.37 -1.98
N LEU A 11 1.31 -5.64 -2.26
CA LEU A 11 1.97 -6.88 -1.87
C LEU A 11 2.16 -6.99 -0.35
N ILE A 12 2.41 -5.87 0.35
CA ILE A 12 2.54 -5.86 1.81
C ILE A 12 1.19 -6.09 2.51
N ILE A 13 0.09 -5.67 1.89
CA ILE A 13 -1.27 -5.82 2.44
C ILE A 13 -1.79 -7.25 2.26
N SER A 14 -1.33 -7.97 1.24
CA SER A 14 -1.83 -9.33 0.95
C SER A 14 -1.73 -10.33 2.13
N PRO A 15 -0.66 -10.36 2.97
CA PRO A 15 -0.67 -11.12 4.22
C PRO A 15 -1.38 -10.42 5.39
N SER A 16 -1.68 -9.12 5.27
CA SER A 16 -2.43 -8.35 6.28
C SER A 16 -3.92 -8.66 6.24
N PHE A 17 -4.46 -9.01 5.06
CA PHE A 17 -5.74 -9.71 4.89
C PHE A 17 -5.62 -11.19 5.27
N SER A 18 -5.08 -11.46 6.45
CA SER A 18 -5.06 -12.81 6.96
C SER A 18 -6.44 -13.18 7.46
N TYR A 19 -6.97 -14.30 6.97
CA TYR A 19 -8.17 -14.97 7.45
C TYR A 19 -8.17 -15.18 8.98
N SER A 20 -6.98 -15.19 9.61
CA SER A 20 -6.78 -15.31 11.05
C SER A 20 -7.39 -14.18 11.89
N GLU A 21 -7.63 -12.99 11.34
CA GLU A 21 -8.37 -11.93 12.05
C GLU A 21 -9.88 -12.16 11.99
N LEU A 22 -10.37 -12.77 10.90
CA LEU A 22 -11.77 -13.19 10.73
C LEU A 22 -12.11 -14.44 11.55
N GLU A 23 -11.13 -15.28 11.92
CA GLU A 23 -11.35 -16.43 12.82
C GLU A 23 -11.88 -16.02 14.20
N LYS A 24 -11.70 -14.74 14.59
CA LYS A 24 -12.22 -14.19 15.85
C LYS A 24 -13.64 -13.63 15.72
N CYS A 25 -14.15 -13.50 14.50
CA CYS A 25 -15.49 -13.04 14.19
C CYS A 25 -16.42 -14.24 14.01
N ASP A 26 -17.70 -14.08 14.33
CA ASP A 26 -18.68 -15.07 13.88
C ASP A 26 -18.91 -14.95 12.35
N PHE A 27 -19.69 -15.87 11.78
CA PHE A 27 -19.92 -15.89 10.33
C PHE A 27 -20.63 -14.63 9.81
N ALA A 28 -21.57 -14.07 10.59
CA ALA A 28 -22.31 -12.88 10.19
C ALA A 28 -21.43 -11.64 10.26
N GLU A 29 -20.67 -11.48 11.35
CA GLU A 29 -19.66 -10.44 11.51
C GLU A 29 -18.59 -10.53 10.42
N SER A 30 -18.13 -11.74 10.07
CA SER A 30 -17.13 -11.95 9.02
C SER A 30 -17.60 -11.46 7.64
N ILE A 31 -18.87 -11.71 7.29
CA ILE A 31 -19.46 -11.20 6.05
C ILE A 31 -19.53 -9.66 6.08
N GLU A 32 -19.91 -9.08 7.22
CA GLU A 32 -20.00 -7.64 7.38
C GLU A 32 -18.61 -6.97 7.23
N VAL A 33 -17.58 -7.55 7.86
CA VAL A 33 -16.18 -7.12 7.71
C VAL A 33 -15.74 -7.15 6.26
N ILE A 34 -16.01 -8.24 5.53
CA ILE A 34 -15.70 -8.35 4.10
C ILE A 34 -16.41 -7.26 3.30
N GLY A 35 -17.67 -6.97 3.64
CA GLY A 35 -18.44 -5.88 3.05
C GLY A 35 -17.81 -4.51 3.30
N CYS A 36 -17.34 -4.24 4.52
CA CYS A 36 -16.71 -2.98 4.89
C CYS A 36 -15.45 -2.67 4.07
N VAL A 37 -14.65 -3.70 3.78
CA VAL A 37 -13.31 -3.56 3.21
C VAL A 37 -13.23 -3.78 1.70
N SER A 38 -14.23 -4.45 1.13
CA SER A 38 -14.29 -4.76 -0.29
C SER A 38 -14.09 -3.53 -1.20
N PRO A 39 -14.69 -2.36 -0.95
CA PRO A 39 -14.48 -1.18 -1.79
C PRO A 39 -13.02 -0.71 -1.85
N VAL A 40 -12.36 -0.62 -0.68
CA VAL A 40 -10.95 -0.22 -0.58
C VAL A 40 -10.04 -1.27 -1.22
N LEU A 41 -10.34 -2.56 -1.04
CA LEU A 41 -9.61 -3.63 -1.71
C LEU A 41 -9.75 -3.58 -3.24
N ASP A 42 -10.95 -3.32 -3.75
CA ASP A 42 -11.24 -3.21 -5.18
C ASP A 42 -10.52 -1.99 -5.82
N ILE A 43 -10.18 -0.98 -5.03
CA ILE A 43 -9.28 0.10 -5.45
C ILE A 43 -7.83 -0.40 -5.51
N VAL A 44 -7.37 -1.11 -4.47
CA VAL A 44 -6.01 -1.64 -4.37
C VAL A 44 -5.74 -2.70 -5.44
N THR A 45 -6.72 -3.48 -5.87
CA THR A 45 -6.54 -4.52 -6.90
C THR A 45 -6.58 -3.98 -8.32
N ARG A 46 -7.26 -2.84 -8.56
CA ARG A 46 -7.30 -2.14 -9.86
C ARG A 46 -6.16 -1.13 -10.02
N LEU A 47 -4.92 -1.60 -9.83
CA LEU A 47 -3.69 -0.80 -9.86
C LEU A 47 -3.41 -0.11 -11.21
N ASP A 48 -3.92 -0.67 -12.32
CA ASP A 48 -3.78 -0.11 -13.67
C ASP A 48 -4.39 1.29 -13.81
N ASP A 49 -5.35 1.58 -12.93
CA ASP A 49 -6.22 2.74 -12.96
C ASP A 49 -5.71 3.88 -12.04
N ILE A 50 -4.70 3.57 -11.21
CA ILE A 50 -3.97 4.51 -10.35
C ILE A 50 -2.95 5.32 -11.18
N GLY A 51 -2.59 4.84 -12.37
CA GLY A 51 -1.85 5.62 -13.38
C GLY A 51 -2.48 6.98 -13.71
N ASN A 52 -3.81 7.06 -13.57
CA ASN A 52 -4.65 8.24 -13.74
C ASN A 52 -5.27 8.67 -12.40
N MET A 53 -4.54 8.55 -11.29
CA MET A 53 -5.03 9.01 -9.99
C MET A 53 -5.22 10.54 -10.01
N THR A 54 -6.47 10.96 -10.10
CA THR A 54 -6.86 12.36 -9.99
C THR A 54 -7.16 12.71 -8.53
N ARG A 55 -7.12 14.01 -8.21
CA ARG A 55 -7.59 14.50 -6.90
C ARG A 55 -9.02 14.04 -6.59
N ALA A 56 -9.90 13.97 -7.59
CA ALA A 56 -11.27 13.47 -7.44
C ALA A 56 -11.30 11.98 -7.08
N ARG A 57 -10.47 11.15 -7.72
CA ARG A 57 -10.37 9.73 -7.40
C ARG A 57 -9.85 9.51 -5.99
N ALA A 58 -8.85 10.28 -5.57
CA ALA A 58 -8.33 10.18 -4.22
C ALA A 58 -9.26 10.70 -3.14
N PHE A 59 -10.04 11.75 -3.43
CA PHE A 59 -11.13 12.17 -2.57
C PHE A 59 -12.13 11.03 -2.35
N ARG A 60 -12.50 10.32 -3.43
CA ARG A 60 -13.39 9.15 -3.35
C ARG A 60 -12.77 8.03 -2.53
N ILE A 61 -11.48 7.73 -2.72
CA ILE A 61 -10.75 6.74 -1.92
C ILE A 61 -10.77 7.12 -0.44
N ASN A 62 -10.53 8.39 -0.11
CA ASN A 62 -10.56 8.87 1.27
C ASN A 62 -11.97 8.78 1.89
N GLU A 63 -13.02 9.01 1.10
CA GLU A 63 -14.40 8.80 1.54
C GLU A 63 -14.72 7.33 1.79
N GLU A 64 -14.35 6.45 0.85
CA GLU A 64 -14.47 4.99 1.00
C GLU A 64 -13.70 4.50 2.22
N CYS A 65 -12.50 5.00 2.45
CA CYS A 65 -11.68 4.78 3.65
C CYS A 65 -12.36 5.18 4.96
N LYS A 66 -12.95 6.38 5.03
CA LYS A 66 -13.70 6.83 6.21
C LYS A 66 -14.92 5.95 6.46
N ASN A 67 -15.58 5.52 5.40
CA ASN A 67 -16.74 4.63 5.49
C ASN A 67 -16.31 3.23 5.96
N THR A 68 -15.19 2.70 5.47
CA THR A 68 -14.59 1.44 5.93
C THR A 68 -14.22 1.51 7.41
N SER A 69 -13.50 2.54 7.86
CA SER A 69 -13.14 2.70 9.27
C SER A 69 -14.39 2.77 10.18
N ARG A 70 -15.41 3.55 9.79
CA ARG A 70 -16.69 3.57 10.53
C ARG A 70 -17.37 2.21 10.57
N CYS A 71 -17.42 1.51 9.43
CA CYS A 71 -18.02 0.18 9.29
C CYS A 71 -17.31 -0.84 10.19
N LEU A 72 -15.97 -0.88 10.15
CA LEU A 72 -15.16 -1.75 11.02
C LEU A 72 -15.29 -1.39 12.51
N SER A 73 -15.39 -0.11 12.86
CA SER A 73 -15.57 0.32 14.25
C SER A 73 -16.92 -0.08 14.84
N ALA A 74 -17.93 -0.31 14.00
CA ALA A 74 -19.26 -0.75 14.42
C ALA A 74 -19.34 -2.26 14.69
N ILE A 75 -18.39 -3.03 14.16
CA ILE A 75 -18.32 -4.48 14.32
C ILE A 75 -17.44 -4.81 15.52
N LYS A 76 -17.99 -5.55 16.49
CA LYS A 76 -17.31 -5.83 17.76
C LYS A 76 -16.04 -6.63 17.58
N CYS A 77 -16.04 -7.61 16.68
CA CYS A 77 -14.88 -8.45 16.48
C CYS A 77 -13.66 -7.67 15.94
N THR A 78 -13.86 -6.54 15.25
CA THR A 78 -12.78 -5.74 14.61
C THR A 78 -12.30 -4.55 15.42
N SER A 79 -12.98 -4.19 16.51
CA SER A 79 -12.48 -3.20 17.48
C SER A 79 -11.08 -3.61 17.97
N ASP A 80 -10.09 -2.72 17.81
CA ASP A 80 -8.66 -2.93 18.12
C ASP A 80 -7.88 -3.90 17.22
N GLN A 81 -8.47 -4.41 16.14
CA GLN A 81 -7.82 -5.36 15.25
C GLN A 81 -6.81 -4.73 14.29
N LYS A 82 -5.90 -5.55 13.79
CA LYS A 82 -4.85 -5.17 12.83
C LYS A 82 -5.45 -4.68 11.52
N LEU A 83 -6.63 -5.17 11.16
CA LEU A 83 -7.36 -4.80 9.96
C LEU A 83 -7.70 -3.30 9.91
N ASP A 84 -8.27 -2.75 10.98
CA ASP A 84 -8.64 -1.32 11.07
C ASP A 84 -7.39 -0.43 10.92
N LYS A 85 -6.33 -0.75 11.67
CA LYS A 85 -5.03 -0.06 11.57
C LYS A 85 -4.38 -0.18 10.19
N THR A 86 -4.58 -1.31 9.51
CA THR A 86 -4.07 -1.52 8.14
C THR A 86 -4.82 -0.61 7.18
N MET A 87 -6.14 -0.51 7.30
CA MET A 87 -6.95 0.38 6.49
C MET A 87 -6.55 1.84 6.68
N ASP A 88 -6.43 2.31 7.92
CA ASP A 88 -6.00 3.69 8.20
C ASP A 88 -4.68 4.05 7.51
N VAL A 89 -3.68 3.18 7.62
CA VAL A 89 -2.36 3.43 6.99
C VAL A 89 -2.45 3.44 5.47
N LEU A 90 -3.31 2.62 4.87
CA LEU A 90 -3.52 2.64 3.42
C LEU A 90 -4.20 3.91 2.96
N CYS A 91 -5.21 4.34 3.70
CA CYS A 91 -5.97 5.55 3.43
C CYS A 91 -5.08 6.78 3.51
N ASP A 92 -4.22 6.86 4.54
CA ASP A 92 -3.20 7.91 4.66
C ASP A 92 -2.23 7.89 3.47
N ALA A 93 -1.76 6.70 3.06
CA ALA A 93 -0.87 6.57 1.92
C ALA A 93 -1.53 7.07 0.62
N PHE A 94 -2.76 6.65 0.32
CA PHE A 94 -3.50 7.13 -0.86
C PHE A 94 -3.72 8.64 -0.83
N SER A 95 -4.05 9.21 0.33
CA SER A 95 -4.20 10.65 0.49
C SER A 95 -2.89 11.37 0.17
N TYR A 96 -1.77 10.91 0.72
CA TYR A 96 -0.45 11.49 0.46
C TYR A 96 -0.05 11.42 -1.02
N PHE A 97 -0.21 10.26 -1.65
CA PHE A 97 0.17 10.07 -3.06
C PHE A 97 -0.62 10.96 -4.02
N SER A 98 -1.85 11.29 -3.67
CA SER A 98 -2.75 12.08 -4.51
C SER A 98 -2.72 13.59 -4.26
N THR A 99 -2.10 14.00 -3.15
CA THR A 99 -2.03 15.40 -2.75
C THR A 99 -0.57 15.84 -2.75
N ASP A 100 0.15 15.57 -1.67
CA ASP A 100 1.49 16.08 -1.43
C ASP A 100 2.50 15.50 -2.43
N PHE A 101 2.42 14.20 -2.76
CA PHE A 101 3.39 13.56 -3.67
C PHE A 101 3.09 13.81 -5.15
N PHE A 102 1.93 14.36 -5.50
CA PHE A 102 1.43 14.41 -6.88
C PHE A 102 2.40 15.13 -7.85
N GLU A 103 2.96 16.26 -7.44
CA GLU A 103 3.90 17.00 -8.28
C GLU A 103 5.27 16.30 -8.40
N CYS A 104 5.78 15.74 -7.30
CA CYS A 104 6.98 14.90 -7.33
C CYS A 104 6.82 13.73 -8.31
N GLN A 105 5.66 13.10 -8.29
CA GLN A 105 5.34 11.99 -9.16
C GLN A 105 5.29 12.36 -10.64
N LYS A 106 4.78 13.54 -10.99
CA LYS A 106 4.87 14.05 -12.37
C LYS A 106 6.32 14.19 -12.81
N ASN A 107 7.20 14.68 -11.93
CA ASN A 107 8.63 14.79 -12.23
C ASN A 107 9.28 13.42 -12.42
N ILE A 108 9.03 12.46 -11.54
CA ILE A 108 9.52 11.08 -11.66
C ILE A 108 9.03 10.45 -12.97
N THR A 109 7.75 10.62 -13.31
CA THR A 109 7.17 10.09 -14.55
C THR A 109 7.81 10.68 -15.79
N ARG A 110 8.02 12.00 -15.79
CA ARG A 110 8.67 12.71 -16.90
C ARG A 110 10.13 12.32 -17.07
N GLN A 111 10.86 12.16 -15.98
CA GLN A 111 12.28 11.79 -16.02
C GLN A 111 12.50 10.30 -16.29
N ASN A 112 11.51 9.46 -15.94
CA ASN A 112 11.53 8.01 -16.11
C ASN A 112 12.87 7.39 -15.67
N PRO A 113 13.26 7.59 -14.40
CA PRO A 113 14.61 7.33 -13.97
C PRO A 113 14.92 5.82 -13.99
N PRO A 114 16.19 5.43 -14.22
CA PRO A 114 16.55 4.08 -14.63
C PRO A 114 16.13 2.99 -13.63
N CYS A 115 16.19 3.29 -12.34
CA CYS A 115 15.93 2.34 -11.28
C CYS A 115 14.43 2.05 -11.14
N ILE A 116 13.59 3.08 -11.02
CA ILE A 116 12.13 2.96 -11.00
C ILE A 116 11.63 2.27 -12.27
N ARG A 117 12.20 2.60 -13.43
CA ARG A 117 11.89 1.94 -14.71
C ARG A 117 12.21 0.44 -14.67
N LYS A 118 13.39 0.08 -14.16
CA LYS A 118 13.83 -1.31 -14.04
C LYS A 118 12.95 -2.11 -13.08
N ILE A 119 12.66 -1.58 -11.89
CA ILE A 119 11.75 -2.22 -10.94
C ILE A 119 10.36 -2.42 -11.58
N GLY A 120 9.89 -1.44 -12.35
CA GLY A 120 8.61 -1.57 -13.05
C GLY A 120 8.56 -2.64 -14.12
N SER A 121 9.65 -2.86 -14.85
CA SER A 121 9.74 -3.98 -15.80
C SER A 121 9.75 -5.35 -15.11
N GLN A 122 10.04 -5.40 -13.81
CA GLN A 122 10.12 -6.63 -13.01
C GLN A 122 8.88 -6.86 -12.14
N SER A 123 7.92 -5.92 -12.14
CA SER A 123 6.74 -5.98 -11.27
C SER A 123 5.84 -7.20 -11.53
N GLN A 124 5.70 -7.62 -12.79
CA GLN A 124 4.93 -8.82 -13.15
C GLN A 124 5.56 -10.11 -12.60
N HIS A 125 6.89 -10.19 -12.55
CA HIS A 125 7.61 -11.32 -11.94
C HIS A 125 7.56 -11.28 -10.41
N MET A 126 7.19 -10.16 -9.82
CA MET A 126 7.18 -9.99 -8.36
C MET A 126 6.02 -10.75 -7.70
N LEU A 127 4.86 -10.82 -8.35
CA LEU A 127 3.71 -11.60 -7.87
C LEU A 127 4.07 -13.09 -7.73
N SER A 128 4.85 -13.63 -8.68
CA SER A 128 5.34 -15.01 -8.60
C SER A 128 6.35 -15.27 -7.47
N MET A 129 6.91 -14.22 -6.84
CA MET A 129 7.85 -14.35 -5.71
C MET A 129 7.15 -14.34 -4.36
N GLN A 130 5.83 -14.09 -4.29
CA GLN A 130 5.09 -14.00 -3.03
C GLN A 130 5.12 -15.30 -2.22
N THR A 131 5.21 -16.44 -2.90
CA THR A 131 5.36 -17.77 -2.28
C THR A 131 6.80 -18.07 -1.82
N GLU A 132 7.76 -17.20 -2.14
CA GLU A 132 9.18 -17.34 -1.82
C GLU A 132 9.65 -16.15 -0.95
N PRO A 133 9.44 -16.20 0.38
CA PRO A 133 9.57 -15.05 1.27
C PRO A 133 10.96 -14.40 1.22
N GLU A 134 12.04 -15.17 1.07
CA GLU A 134 13.40 -14.64 0.96
C GLU A 134 13.62 -13.85 -0.34
N LYS A 135 13.16 -14.38 -1.48
CA LYS A 135 13.26 -13.70 -2.78
C LYS A 135 12.41 -12.44 -2.80
N PHE A 136 11.19 -12.52 -2.25
CA PHE A 136 10.31 -11.39 -2.05
C PHE A 136 10.98 -10.29 -1.21
N CYS A 137 11.54 -10.63 -0.05
CA CYS A 137 12.22 -9.65 0.80
C CYS A 137 13.43 -9.00 0.12
N LYS A 138 14.27 -9.81 -0.54
CA LYS A 138 15.44 -9.29 -1.25
C LYS A 138 15.05 -8.32 -2.37
N PHE A 139 13.97 -8.62 -3.10
CA PHE A 139 13.42 -7.72 -4.11
C PHE A 139 12.91 -6.43 -3.46
N THR A 140 12.07 -6.52 -2.44
CA THR A 140 11.43 -5.36 -1.80
C THR A 140 12.45 -4.43 -1.16
N ILE A 141 13.49 -4.94 -0.50
CA ILE A 141 14.59 -4.12 0.06
C ILE A 141 15.33 -3.39 -1.04
N LYS A 142 15.65 -4.08 -2.14
CA LYS A 142 16.34 -3.47 -3.29
C LYS A 142 15.48 -2.39 -3.96
N ALA A 143 14.18 -2.67 -4.13
CA ALA A 143 13.22 -1.72 -4.69
C ALA A 143 13.04 -0.49 -3.78
N SER A 144 13.00 -0.68 -2.46
CA SER A 144 12.91 0.43 -1.51
C SER A 144 14.14 1.35 -1.60
N LYS A 145 15.36 0.78 -1.63
CA LYS A 145 16.60 1.58 -1.72
C LYS A 145 16.65 2.38 -3.02
N CYS A 146 16.30 1.71 -4.11
CA CYS A 146 16.14 2.28 -5.43
C CYS A 146 15.17 3.46 -5.45
N PHE A 147 13.99 3.29 -4.83
CA PHE A 147 12.99 4.35 -4.75
C PHE A 147 13.43 5.50 -3.89
N LYS A 148 14.08 5.24 -2.75
CA LYS A 148 14.66 6.29 -1.91
C LYS A 148 15.59 7.17 -2.74
N GLU A 149 16.64 6.59 -3.31
CA GLU A 149 17.66 7.33 -4.07
C GLU A 149 17.04 8.21 -5.15
N GLU A 150 16.17 7.65 -6.01
CA GLU A 150 15.61 8.43 -7.11
C GLU A 150 14.54 9.44 -6.68
N ILE A 151 13.75 9.15 -5.64
CA ILE A 151 12.77 10.11 -5.10
C ILE A 151 13.51 11.27 -4.41
N THR A 152 14.56 10.98 -3.63
CA THR A 152 15.35 12.00 -2.94
C THR A 152 16.07 12.89 -3.94
N ASP A 153 16.62 12.33 -5.01
CA ASP A 153 17.34 13.09 -6.03
C ASP A 153 16.41 13.98 -6.86
N ILE A 154 15.20 13.50 -7.18
CA ILE A 154 14.27 14.22 -8.05
C ILE A 154 13.41 15.23 -7.27
N CYS A 155 13.02 14.88 -6.05
CA CYS A 155 12.01 15.62 -5.29
C CYS A 155 12.50 16.13 -3.94
N GLY A 156 13.49 15.47 -3.34
CA GLY A 156 14.00 15.74 -1.99
C GLY A 156 13.51 14.74 -0.93
N GLU A 157 14.27 14.62 0.15
CA GLU A 157 14.05 13.69 1.27
C GLU A 157 12.68 13.83 1.94
N GLN A 158 12.11 15.03 1.93
CA GLN A 158 10.79 15.29 2.49
C GLN A 158 9.68 14.49 1.81
N TYR A 159 9.88 14.08 0.55
CA TYR A 159 8.90 13.27 -0.18
C TYR A 159 9.07 11.77 0.04
N TRP A 160 10.25 11.32 0.46
CA TRP A 160 10.51 9.91 0.78
C TRP A 160 10.04 9.55 2.19
N THR A 161 10.22 10.46 3.15
CA THR A 161 9.97 10.20 4.58
C THR A 161 8.55 9.65 4.86
N PRO A 162 7.46 10.23 4.30
CA PRO A 162 6.11 9.68 4.49
C PRO A 162 5.96 8.29 3.86
N ILE A 163 6.52 8.09 2.65
CA ILE A 163 6.47 6.80 1.94
C ILE A 163 7.11 5.69 2.77
N ASN A 164 8.31 5.94 3.31
CA ASN A 164 9.02 4.99 4.16
C ASN A 164 8.23 4.70 5.46
N THR A 165 7.59 5.72 6.02
CA THR A 165 6.72 5.59 7.20
C THR A 165 5.55 4.65 6.93
N TYR A 166 4.84 4.83 5.80
CA TYR A 166 3.73 3.95 5.42
C TYR A 166 4.21 2.51 5.16
N PHE A 167 5.33 2.33 4.45
CA PHE A 167 5.92 1.01 4.22
C PHE A 167 6.30 0.30 5.53
N SER A 168 6.95 1.00 6.46
CA SER A 168 7.32 0.44 7.77
C SER A 168 6.09 0.03 8.57
N LYS A 169 5.07 0.91 8.66
CA LYS A 169 3.82 0.60 9.37
C LYS A 169 3.14 -0.65 8.78
N LEU A 170 2.96 -0.70 7.46
CA LEU A 170 2.31 -1.84 6.80
C LEU A 170 3.12 -3.12 6.89
N SER A 171 4.47 -3.06 6.85
CA SER A 171 5.30 -4.25 7.04
C SER A 171 5.16 -4.87 8.42
N LYS A 172 5.06 -4.02 9.46
CA LYS A 172 4.83 -4.45 10.85
C LYS A 172 3.45 -5.06 11.02
N LEU A 173 2.43 -4.41 10.44
CA LEU A 173 1.08 -4.93 10.44
C LEU A 173 1.04 -6.26 9.69
N GLY A 174 1.53 -6.35 8.46
CA GLY A 174 1.51 -7.57 7.65
C GLY A 174 2.37 -8.73 8.15
N ASN A 175 3.08 -8.60 9.29
CA ASN A 175 4.06 -9.58 9.79
C ASN A 175 5.04 -10.02 8.70
N LEU A 176 5.44 -9.10 7.82
CA LEU A 176 6.38 -9.45 6.77
C LEU A 176 7.73 -9.82 7.39
N PRO A 177 8.39 -10.87 6.89
CA PRO A 177 9.73 -11.25 7.37
C PRO A 177 10.80 -10.18 7.04
N CYS A 178 10.46 -9.19 6.21
CA CYS A 178 11.38 -8.18 5.71
C CYS A 178 11.48 -6.99 6.67
N LYS A 179 12.66 -6.75 7.26
CA LYS A 179 12.94 -5.51 8.00
C LYS A 179 13.18 -4.36 7.02
N LEU A 180 12.14 -3.60 6.68
CA LEU A 180 12.24 -2.43 5.80
C LEU A 180 12.75 -1.17 6.53
N ASN A 181 12.84 -1.21 7.87
CA ASN A 181 13.12 -0.06 8.75
C ASN A 181 14.53 0.56 8.62
N SER A 182 15.37 0.09 7.69
CA SER A 182 16.76 0.53 7.53
C SER A 182 17.10 1.01 6.12
N VAL A 183 16.08 1.35 5.33
CA VAL A 183 16.24 1.91 3.99
C VAL A 183 15.90 3.40 4.00
#